data_AF-A0A819EV61-F1
#
_entry.id   AF-A0A819EV61-F1
#
_cell.length_a   1.000
_cell.length_b   1.000
_cell.length_c   1.000
_cell.angle_alpha   90.00
_cell.angle_beta   90.00
_cell.angle_gamma   90.00
#
_symmetry.space_group_name_H-M   'P 1'
#
loop_
_entity.id
_entity.type
_entity.pdbx_description
1 polymer ?
#
loop_
_entity_poly.entity_id
_entity_poly.type
_entity_poly.pdbx_seq_one_letter_code
_entity_poly.pdbx_strand_id
1 'polypeptide(L)'
;MRLHTNKRFLQDHLREKPGKQYSLKYPTYGEVLGYERPLFFKPDEAGKKVFEDLSKQGTFGKARWFNTVKKEYNACRKGVAVIDMTSFTKYELKSANRSVVDFLQMLCANNIDKPIG
;
A
#
# COMPACT_ATOMS: atom_id res chain seq x y z
N MET A 1 -3.25 -3.83 -29.99
CA MET A 1 -3.90 -4.40 -28.80
C MET A 1 -3.98 -3.32 -27.73
N ARG A 2 -5.15 -2.69 -27.55
CA ARG A 2 -5.34 -1.52 -26.67
C ARG A 2 -5.55 -2.04 -25.25
N LEU A 3 -4.56 -1.87 -24.36
CA LEU A 3 -4.69 -2.29 -22.96
C LEU A 3 -5.92 -1.60 -22.36
N HIS A 4 -6.92 -2.40 -22.02
CA HIS A 4 -8.22 -1.98 -21.53
C HIS A 4 -8.12 -1.58 -20.05
N THR A 5 -7.31 -0.57 -19.73
CA THR A 5 -7.34 0.07 -18.41
C THR A 5 -8.42 1.15 -18.43
N ASN A 6 -9.67 0.70 -18.33
CA ASN A 6 -10.82 1.58 -18.21
C ASN A 6 -10.75 2.29 -16.84
N LYS A 7 -10.11 3.47 -16.82
CA LYS A 7 -9.91 4.29 -15.61
C LYS A 7 -11.21 4.55 -14.86
N ARG A 8 -12.34 4.65 -15.58
CA ARG A 8 -13.66 4.85 -14.99
C ARG A 8 -14.11 3.60 -14.22
N PHE A 9 -13.97 2.43 -14.84
CA PHE A 9 -14.23 1.14 -14.19
C PHE A 9 -13.43 0.97 -12.90
N LEU A 10 -12.11 1.20 -12.93
CA LEU A 10 -11.29 1.08 -11.73
C LEU A 10 -11.67 2.12 -10.66
N GLN A 11 -12.00 3.36 -11.04
CA GLN A 11 -12.44 4.37 -10.09
C GLN A 11 -13.74 4.01 -9.39
N ASP A 12 -14.67 3.36 -10.10
CA ASP A 12 -15.98 2.99 -9.59
C ASP A 12 -15.95 1.69 -8.75
N HIS A 13 -14.92 0.85 -8.92
CA HIS A 13 -14.80 -0.47 -8.26
C HIS A 13 -13.67 -0.57 -7.23
N LEU A 14 -12.88 0.49 -7.05
CA LEU A 14 -11.94 0.60 -5.92
C LEU A 14 -12.73 0.64 -4.61
N ARG A 15 -12.47 -0.33 -3.73
CA ARG A 15 -13.17 -0.48 -2.45
C ARG A 15 -12.88 0.67 -1.51
N GLU A 16 -11.62 1.11 -1.46
CA GLU A 16 -11.22 2.26 -0.66
C GLU A 16 -10.15 3.08 -1.37
N LYS A 17 -10.27 4.40 -1.22
CA LYS A 17 -9.29 5.39 -1.65
C LYS A 17 -8.86 6.18 -0.41
N PRO A 18 -7.94 5.66 0.42
CA PRO A 18 -7.47 6.38 1.62
C PRO A 18 -7.01 7.80 1.28
N GLY A 19 -6.40 7.99 0.10
CA GLY A 19 -6.03 9.29 -0.45
C GLY A 19 -7.21 10.27 -0.56
N LYS A 20 -8.36 9.80 -1.04
CA LYS A 20 -9.58 10.62 -1.18
C LYS A 20 -10.33 10.77 0.15
N GLN A 21 -10.40 9.70 0.95
CA GLN A 21 -11.14 9.66 2.20
C GLN A 21 -10.50 10.51 3.31
N TYR A 22 -9.16 10.56 3.36
CA TYR A 22 -8.40 11.36 4.34
C TYR A 22 -7.80 12.64 3.74
N SER A 23 -8.16 13.00 2.51
CA SER A 23 -7.56 14.14 1.77
C SER A 23 -6.03 14.04 1.67
N LEU A 24 -5.47 12.83 1.74
CA LEU A 24 -4.06 12.55 1.52
C LEU A 24 -3.77 12.61 0.02
N LYS A 25 -3.04 13.63 -0.42
CA LYS A 25 -2.58 13.72 -1.81
C LYS A 25 -1.56 12.63 -2.05
N TYR A 26 -1.97 11.50 -2.65
CA TYR A 26 -1.05 10.50 -3.21
C TYR A 26 -0.61 10.94 -4.60
N PRO A 27 0.61 11.52 -4.75
CA PRO A 27 1.07 12.04 -6.04
C PRO A 27 1.23 10.92 -7.05
N THR A 28 1.67 9.76 -6.56
CA THR A 28 1.91 8.55 -7.34
C THR A 28 1.31 7.35 -6.61
N TYR A 29 0.36 6.65 -7.23
CA TYR A 29 -0.32 5.52 -6.61
C TYR A 29 -0.52 4.35 -7.57
N GLY A 30 -0.36 3.13 -7.07
CA GLY A 30 -0.74 1.91 -7.76
C GLY A 30 -2.08 1.38 -7.25
N GLU A 31 -2.64 0.40 -7.95
CA GLU A 31 -3.81 -0.35 -7.50
C GLU A 31 -3.38 -1.79 -7.21
N VAL A 32 -3.79 -2.31 -6.05
CA VAL A 32 -3.59 -3.71 -5.67
C VAL A 32 -4.84 -4.18 -4.92
N LEU A 33 -5.47 -5.26 -5.40
CA LEU A 33 -6.65 -5.88 -4.79
C LEU A 33 -7.81 -4.90 -4.53
N GLY A 34 -7.99 -3.90 -5.39
CA GLY A 34 -9.04 -2.90 -5.26
C GLY A 34 -8.74 -1.75 -4.29
N TYR A 35 -7.49 -1.59 -3.85
CA TYR A 35 -7.03 -0.46 -3.03
C TYR A 35 -6.04 0.41 -3.80
N GLU A 36 -6.19 1.74 -3.70
CA GLU A 36 -5.14 2.68 -4.12
C GLU A 36 -4.04 2.72 -3.05
N ARG A 37 -2.79 2.54 -3.46
CA ARG A 37 -1.62 2.58 -2.56
C ARG A 37 -0.57 3.57 -3.06
N PRO A 38 -0.05 4.47 -2.22
CA PRO A 38 1.05 5.34 -2.63
C PRO A 38 2.29 4.49 -2.96
N LEU A 39 2.90 4.76 -4.12
CA LEU A 39 4.15 4.09 -4.50
C LEU A 39 5.37 4.87 -4.02
N PHE A 40 5.33 6.19 -4.17
CA PHE A 40 6.31 7.14 -3.67
C PHE A 40 5.72 8.56 -3.71
N PHE A 41 6.25 9.44 -2.88
CA PHE A 41 5.85 10.82 -2.70
C PHE A 41 6.83 11.76 -3.42
N LYS A 42 6.29 12.52 -4.36
CA LYS A 42 7.00 13.60 -5.04
C LYS A 42 6.11 14.86 -4.99
N PRO A 43 6.27 15.69 -3.94
CA PRO A 43 5.35 16.81 -3.67
C PRO A 43 5.19 17.76 -4.86
N ASP A 44 6.29 18.03 -5.56
CA ASP A 44 6.35 18.94 -6.72
C ASP A 44 5.61 18.41 -7.96
N GLU A 45 5.20 17.14 -7.96
CA GLU A 45 4.47 16.48 -9.05
C GLU A 45 3.11 15.94 -8.60
N ALA A 46 2.57 16.46 -7.48
CA ALA A 46 1.23 16.12 -6.99
C ALA A 46 0.16 16.22 -8.09
N GLY A 47 -0.51 15.10 -8.38
CA GLY A 47 -1.58 15.03 -9.37
C GLY A 47 -1.14 14.73 -10.81
N LYS A 48 0.17 14.62 -11.10
CA LYS A 48 0.64 14.16 -12.41
C LYS A 48 0.59 12.63 -12.50
N LYS A 49 0.07 12.11 -13.62
CA LYS A 49 0.10 10.67 -13.91
C LYS A 49 1.53 10.22 -14.19
N VAL A 50 2.27 9.90 -13.13
CA VAL A 50 3.65 9.40 -13.23
C VAL A 50 3.74 8.17 -14.15
N PHE A 51 2.70 7.34 -14.22
CA PHE A 51 2.66 6.17 -15.11
C PHE A 51 2.76 6.49 -16.60
N GLU A 52 2.33 7.68 -17.03
CA GLU A 52 2.43 8.09 -18.44
C GLU A 52 3.87 8.48 -18.83
N ASP A 53 4.69 8.83 -17.84
CA ASP A 53 6.12 9.10 -18.03
C ASP A 53 6.99 7.84 -17.80
N LEU A 54 6.54 6.90 -16.97
CA LEU A 54 7.24 5.63 -16.72
C LEU A 54 7.16 4.65 -17.89
N SER A 55 6.09 4.68 -18.67
CA SER A 55 5.95 3.83 -19.87
C SER A 55 6.96 4.19 -20.97
N LYS A 56 7.53 5.41 -20.94
CA LYS A 56 8.46 5.90 -21.96
C LYS A 56 9.90 5.40 -21.78
N GLN A 57 10.27 4.91 -20.60
CA GLN A 57 11.65 4.60 -20.27
C GLN A 57 12.05 3.13 -20.47
N GLY A 58 11.12 2.28 -20.90
CA GLY A 58 11.32 0.84 -20.94
C GLY A 58 11.36 0.22 -19.53
N THR A 59 11.23 -1.10 -19.46
CA THR A 59 11.15 -1.85 -18.19
C THR A 59 12.51 -2.32 -17.66
N PHE A 60 13.58 -2.14 -18.43
CA PHE A 60 14.93 -2.61 -18.10
C PHE A 60 15.82 -1.45 -17.63
N GLY A 61 16.61 -1.70 -16.59
CA GLY A 61 17.52 -0.72 -16.01
C GLY A 61 16.91 0.05 -14.83
N LYS A 62 17.56 1.15 -14.45
CA LYS A 62 17.23 1.92 -13.24
C LYS A 62 16.07 2.88 -13.52
N ALA A 63 14.96 2.72 -12.81
CA ALA A 63 13.79 3.57 -12.96
C ALA A 63 14.05 5.04 -12.57
N ARG A 64 13.40 5.99 -13.26
CA ARG A 64 13.42 7.44 -12.93
C ARG A 64 13.08 7.74 -11.47
N TRP A 65 12.16 6.98 -10.87
CA TRP A 65 11.74 7.17 -9.48
C TRP A 65 12.74 6.63 -8.45
N PHE A 66 13.82 5.94 -8.86
CA PHE A 66 14.76 5.32 -7.93
C PHE A 66 15.36 6.32 -6.94
N ASN A 67 15.78 7.50 -7.42
CA ASN A 67 16.37 8.51 -6.54
C ASN A 67 15.32 9.14 -5.60
N THR A 68 14.04 9.17 -6.00
CA THR A 68 12.93 9.59 -5.13
C THR A 68 12.76 8.59 -3.99
N VAL A 69 12.64 7.29 -4.30
CA VAL A 69 12.54 6.22 -3.29
C VAL A 69 13.79 6.17 -2.41
N LYS A 70 14.99 6.43 -2.95
CA LYS A 70 16.21 6.56 -2.16
C LYS A 70 16.11 7.66 -1.09
N LYS A 71 15.45 8.79 -1.39
CA LYS A 71 15.23 9.86 -0.40
C LYS A 71 14.27 9.39 0.70
N GLU A 72 13.16 8.75 0.34
CA GLU A 72 12.21 8.18 1.31
C GLU A 72 12.85 7.14 2.20
N TYR A 73 13.62 6.21 1.62
CA TYR A 73 14.39 5.22 2.36
C TYR A 73 15.30 5.89 3.40
N ASN A 74 16.03 6.94 3.00
CA ASN A 74 16.90 7.67 3.93
C ASN A 74 16.09 8.39 5.02
N ALA A 75 14.91 8.93 4.70
CA ALA A 75 14.03 9.56 5.69
C ALA A 75 13.52 8.53 6.71
N CYS A 76 13.07 7.35 6.28
CA CYS A 76 12.68 6.25 7.17
C CYS A 76 13.86 5.75 8.01
N ARG A 77 15.05 5.63 7.41
CA ARG A 77 16.22 5.02 8.07
C ARG A 77 16.90 5.94 9.08
N LYS A 78 16.88 7.26 8.81
CA LYS A 78 17.61 8.28 9.59
C LYS A 78 16.69 9.25 10.33
N GLY A 79 15.38 9.08 10.23
CA GLY A 79 14.39 9.96 10.82
C GLY A 79 13.09 9.20 11.14
N VAL A 80 11.96 9.87 10.95
CA VAL A 80 10.62 9.30 11.19
C VAL A 80 9.81 9.41 9.92
N ALA A 81 9.08 8.35 9.60
CA ALA A 81 8.19 8.29 8.45
C ALA A 81 6.83 7.72 8.85
N VAL A 82 5.79 8.16 8.15
CA VAL A 82 4.44 7.60 8.24
C VAL A 82 4.19 6.77 6.99
N ILE A 83 3.76 5.53 7.16
CA ILE A 83 3.48 4.60 6.08
C ILE A 83 1.99 4.28 6.08
N ASP A 84 1.33 4.40 4.93
CA ASP A 84 -0.05 3.97 4.77
C ASP A 84 -0.13 2.43 4.71
N MET A 85 -0.69 1.84 5.77
CA MET A 85 -0.94 0.41 5.92
C MET A 85 -2.45 0.09 5.90
N THR A 86 -3.28 1.03 5.43
CA THR A 86 -4.75 0.90 5.43
C THR A 86 -5.20 -0.30 4.62
N SER A 87 -4.54 -0.57 3.49
CA SER A 87 -4.88 -1.70 2.60
C SER A 87 -4.61 -3.10 3.19
N PHE A 88 -3.97 -3.20 4.35
CA PHE A 88 -3.71 -4.50 4.97
C PHE A 88 -5.01 -5.06 5.50
N THR A 89 -5.29 -6.33 5.19
CA THR A 89 -6.42 -7.05 5.78
C THR A 89 -6.24 -7.16 7.29
N LYS A 90 -7.27 -6.79 8.05
CA LYS A 90 -7.28 -6.81 9.51
C LYS A 90 -8.42 -7.71 9.96
N TYR A 91 -8.13 -8.68 10.82
CA TYR A 91 -9.12 -9.55 11.45
C TYR A 91 -9.08 -9.36 12.95
N GLU A 92 -10.26 -9.26 13.56
CA GLU A 92 -10.42 -9.29 15.01
C GLU A 92 -11.15 -10.58 15.37
N LEU A 93 -10.51 -11.45 16.15
CA LEU A 93 -11.08 -12.71 16.62
C LEU A 93 -11.31 -12.60 18.12
N LYS A 94 -12.52 -12.93 18.57
CA LYS A 94 -12.91 -12.88 19.99
C LYS A 94 -13.61 -14.16 20.38
N SER A 95 -13.36 -14.62 21.61
CA SER A 95 -14.10 -15.69 22.27
C SER A 95 -14.28 -15.34 23.74
N ALA A 96 -15.38 -15.79 24.34
CA ALA A 96 -15.61 -15.66 25.79
C ALA A 96 -14.73 -16.61 26.62
N ASN A 97 -14.16 -17.60 25.95
CA ASN A 97 -13.28 -18.62 26.51
C ASN A 97 -11.95 -18.65 25.72
N ARG A 98 -11.18 -19.74 25.86
CA ARG A 98 -9.88 -19.91 25.22
C ARG A 98 -9.93 -20.30 23.74
N SER A 99 -11.10 -20.49 23.13
CA SER A 99 -11.20 -21.10 21.79
C SER A 99 -10.45 -20.36 20.68
N VAL A 100 -10.30 -19.02 20.75
CA VAL A 100 -9.45 -18.28 19.79
C VAL A 100 -7.98 -18.67 19.92
N VAL A 101 -7.45 -18.80 21.15
CA VAL A 101 -6.06 -19.21 21.38
C VAL A 101 -5.84 -20.62 20.88
N ASP A 102 -6.75 -21.56 21.20
CA ASP A 102 -6.63 -22.95 20.76
C ASP A 102 -6.68 -23.08 19.23
N PHE A 103 -7.56 -22.32 18.58
CA PHE A 103 -7.63 -22.24 17.12
C PHE A 103 -6.34 -21.69 16.49
N LEU A 104 -5.83 -20.55 17.00
CA LEU A 104 -4.60 -19.94 16.49
C LEU A 104 -3.37 -20.80 16.77
N GLN A 105 -3.36 -21.54 17.88
CA GLN A 105 -2.27 -22.44 18.23
C GLN A 105 -2.20 -23.66 17.30
N MET A 106 -3.34 -24.09 16.77
CA MET A 106 -3.42 -25.12 15.74
C MET A 106 -3.09 -24.59 14.34
N LEU A 107 -3.50 -23.35 14.02
CA LEU A 107 -3.31 -22.75 12.71
C LEU A 107 -1.89 -22.21 12.46
N CYS A 108 -1.29 -21.58 13.46
CA CYS A 108 -0.01 -20.88 13.33
C CYS A 108 1.18 -21.76 13.73
N ALA A 109 2.29 -21.62 13.02
CA ALA A 109 3.52 -22.36 13.33
C ALA A 109 4.23 -21.86 14.60
N ASN A 110 4.01 -20.59 14.98
CA ASN A 110 4.59 -20.01 16.20
C ASN A 110 3.71 -20.34 17.43
N ASN A 111 4.31 -20.34 18.62
CA ASN A 111 3.56 -20.40 19.87
C ASN A 111 2.86 -19.06 20.12
N ILE A 112 1.52 -19.07 20.07
CA ILE A 112 0.65 -17.92 20.24
C ILE A 112 0.24 -17.72 21.70
N ASP A 113 0.29 -18.77 22.53
CA ASP A 113 -0.01 -18.69 23.96
C ASP A 113 1.12 -17.99 24.74
N LYS A 114 1.08 -16.66 24.69
CA LYS A 114 2.01 -15.74 25.33
C LYS A 114 1.24 -14.70 26.14
N PRO A 115 1.87 -14.04 27.12
CA PRO A 115 1.31 -12.86 27.75
C PRO A 115 0.89 -11.82 26.71
N ILE A 116 -0.09 -10.99 27.05
CA ILE A 116 -0.59 -9.93 26.16
C ILE A 116 0.49 -8.86 25.95
N GLY A 117 0.71 -8.47 24.70
CA GLY A 117 1.70 -7.47 24.29
C GLY A 117 3.06 -8.08 23.94
#